data_AF-A0A9C9U9Z3-F1
#
_entry.id   AF-A0A9C9U9Z3-F1
#
_cell.length_a   1.000
_cell.length_b   1.000
_cell.length_c   1.000
_cell.angle_alpha   90.00
_cell.angle_beta   90.00
_cell.angle_gamma   90.00
#
_symmetry.space_group_name_H-M   'P 1'
#
loop_
_entity.id
_entity.type
_entity.pdbx_description
1 polymer ?
#
loop_
_entity_poly.entity_id
_entity_poly.type
_entity_poly.pdbx_seq_one_letter_code
_entity_poly.pdbx_strand_id
1 'polypeptide(L)'
;MSRKERSVDAVLSRAIVNEVISKHRAILSSDASSDRRFDSHESIIGLGIRSVMCVPLLLDDEVLGLIQVDTRSTHAFDSEDLQILSGIGVQAAIALKNLGLVEDIRQLFEGFVTASVHAIEARDPSTAGHSFRVAEYSQRLAEAVGRSRVPELREVNFTREQMNELRYAALLHDFGKVGVREHVLTKSHKLYPRQFELMQARFQYACASMERHAYRELLDQQELETLSAEEFRIRRRRMERSLAQETQRIRQFMELIVKANEPAVFHQTIPPALQQVVDYCFPGEGGESIPLLSAFEMEALTLARGSLTPDERQEIEYHVSHTYAFLQHIPWTKGLASVPEIAYSHHEKLDGSGYPRGLGREQIPLQARIMTVTDIYDALTSGDRPYKQSLPEELALDILRDEAKQGKVEKDLVDIFIESNAYRLLPER
;
A
#
# COMPACT_ATOMS: atom_id res chain seq x y z
N MET A 1 -22.73 -32.23 3.83
CA MET A 1 -23.87 -32.80 3.09
C MET A 1 -25.02 -31.79 3.17
N SER A 2 -25.10 -30.86 2.22
CA SER A 2 -25.83 -30.95 0.93
C SER A 2 -27.31 -30.59 1.05
N ARG A 3 -27.62 -29.35 0.66
CA ARG A 3 -28.95 -28.90 0.27
C ARG A 3 -28.93 -27.98 -0.97
N LYS A 4 -27.78 -27.81 -1.63
CA LYS A 4 -27.57 -26.79 -2.68
C LYS A 4 -27.31 -27.32 -4.10
N GLU A 5 -27.23 -28.64 -4.29
CA GLU A 5 -27.09 -29.24 -5.62
C GLU A 5 -28.15 -30.34 -5.78
N ARG A 6 -29.43 -29.95 -5.88
CA ARG A 6 -30.32 -30.77 -6.73
C ARG A 6 -29.90 -30.43 -8.15
N SER A 7 -29.37 -31.42 -8.88
CA SER A 7 -28.99 -31.25 -10.28
C SER A 7 -30.12 -30.56 -11.05
N VAL A 8 -29.77 -29.59 -11.90
CA VAL A 8 -30.70 -28.87 -12.79
C VAL A 8 -31.57 -29.84 -13.61
N ASP A 9 -31.06 -31.06 -13.83
CA ASP A 9 -31.74 -32.18 -14.47
C ASP A 9 -32.97 -32.72 -13.73
N ALA A 10 -33.17 -32.37 -12.46
CA ALA A 10 -34.31 -32.82 -11.66
C ALA A 10 -35.56 -31.94 -11.81
N VAL A 11 -35.48 -30.81 -12.54
CA VAL A 11 -36.57 -29.82 -12.64
C VAL A 11 -36.89 -29.42 -14.09
N LEU A 12 -35.92 -29.48 -15.01
CA LEU A 12 -36.11 -29.08 -16.41
C LEU A 12 -36.03 -30.27 -17.37
N SER A 13 -36.81 -30.22 -18.45
CA SER A 13 -36.77 -31.26 -19.49
C SER A 13 -35.65 -30.98 -20.47
N ARG A 14 -34.62 -31.84 -20.49
CA ARG A 14 -33.49 -31.74 -21.44
C ARG A 14 -33.95 -31.71 -22.91
N ALA A 15 -34.99 -32.47 -23.26
CA ALA A 15 -35.51 -32.49 -24.63
C ALA A 15 -36.03 -31.11 -25.09
N ILE A 16 -36.80 -30.45 -24.22
CA ILE A 16 -37.38 -29.13 -24.50
C ILE A 16 -36.28 -28.07 -24.51
N VAL A 17 -35.39 -28.11 -23.52
CA VAL A 17 -34.23 -27.22 -23.40
C VAL A 17 -33.35 -27.30 -24.65
N ASN A 18 -32.96 -28.50 -25.08
CA ASN A 18 -32.09 -28.69 -26.24
C ASN A 18 -32.73 -28.23 -27.54
N GLU A 19 -34.04 -28.46 -27.72
CA GLU A 19 -34.77 -28.01 -28.90
C GLU A 19 -34.81 -26.47 -28.97
N VAL A 20 -35.04 -25.78 -27.84
CA VAL A 20 -35.03 -24.32 -27.78
C VAL A 20 -33.63 -23.75 -28.02
N ILE A 21 -32.61 -24.30 -27.37
CA ILE A 21 -31.22 -23.84 -27.50
C ILE A 21 -30.68 -24.12 -28.90
N SER A 22 -30.99 -25.26 -29.52
CA SER A 22 -30.46 -25.57 -30.86
C SER A 22 -31.13 -24.78 -31.99
N LYS A 23 -32.42 -24.44 -31.83
CA LYS A 23 -33.19 -23.75 -32.87
C LYS A 23 -33.30 -22.25 -32.68
N HIS A 24 -32.85 -21.72 -31.54
CA HIS A 24 -32.99 -20.30 -31.16
C HIS A 24 -34.44 -19.81 -31.28
N ARG A 25 -35.42 -20.65 -30.93
CA ARG A 25 -36.84 -20.35 -31.11
C ARG A 25 -37.67 -20.79 -29.92
N ALA A 26 -38.67 -19.97 -29.62
CA ALA A 26 -39.68 -20.29 -28.63
C ALA A 26 -40.50 -21.52 -29.05
N ILE A 27 -40.89 -22.33 -28.08
CA ILE A 27 -41.72 -23.52 -28.27
C ILE A 27 -42.94 -23.43 -27.38
N LEU A 28 -44.08 -23.78 -27.97
CA LEU A 28 -45.32 -24.09 -27.29
C LEU A 28 -45.72 -25.53 -27.65
N SER A 29 -46.09 -26.30 -26.65
CA SER A 29 -46.72 -27.61 -26.82
C SER A 29 -47.89 -27.76 -25.87
N SER A 30 -49.09 -27.93 -26.41
CA SER A 30 -50.32 -28.13 -25.65
C SER A 30 -50.46 -29.55 -25.08
N ASP A 31 -49.76 -30.52 -25.68
CA ASP A 31 -49.57 -31.87 -25.14
C ASP A 31 -48.17 -32.41 -25.45
N ALA A 32 -47.21 -32.13 -24.58
CA ALA A 32 -45.80 -32.50 -24.74
C ALA A 32 -45.58 -34.02 -24.83
N SER A 33 -46.51 -34.83 -24.31
CA SER A 33 -46.42 -36.30 -24.38
C SER A 33 -46.80 -36.88 -25.74
N SER A 34 -47.57 -36.12 -26.55
CA SER A 34 -47.99 -36.51 -27.90
C SER A 34 -47.32 -35.68 -29.00
N ASP A 35 -46.47 -34.74 -28.61
CA ASP A 35 -45.70 -33.88 -29.51
C ASP A 35 -44.49 -34.63 -30.10
N ARG A 36 -44.53 -34.85 -31.42
CA ARG A 36 -43.48 -35.57 -32.17
C ARG A 36 -42.10 -34.93 -32.05
N ARG A 37 -42.01 -33.64 -31.72
CA ARG A 37 -40.72 -32.96 -31.50
C ARG A 37 -39.95 -33.53 -30.32
N PHE A 38 -40.64 -34.18 -29.37
CA PHE A 38 -40.05 -34.68 -28.14
C PHE A 38 -40.17 -36.19 -27.93
N ASP A 39 -40.77 -36.90 -28.88
CA ASP A 39 -40.85 -38.37 -29.05
C ASP A 39 -40.63 -39.20 -27.76
N SER A 40 -41.60 -39.13 -26.84
CA SER A 40 -41.62 -39.89 -25.57
C SER A 40 -40.35 -39.76 -24.70
N HIS A 41 -39.65 -38.63 -24.77
CA HIS A 41 -38.42 -38.42 -24.00
C HIS A 41 -38.63 -38.68 -22.51
N GLU A 42 -37.75 -39.48 -21.91
CA GLU A 42 -37.80 -39.86 -20.49
C GLU A 42 -37.90 -38.63 -19.56
N SER A 43 -37.31 -37.49 -19.93
CA SER A 43 -37.38 -36.26 -19.14
C SER A 43 -38.78 -35.64 -19.08
N ILE A 44 -39.58 -35.76 -20.14
CA ILE A 44 -40.96 -35.25 -20.18
C ILE A 44 -41.88 -36.17 -19.37
N ILE A 45 -41.72 -37.49 -19.55
CA ILE A 45 -42.49 -38.50 -18.83
C ILE A 45 -42.15 -38.47 -17.33
N GLY A 46 -40.86 -38.42 -16.99
CA GLY A 46 -40.37 -38.40 -15.62
C GLY A 46 -40.81 -37.18 -14.82
N LEU A 47 -40.96 -36.02 -15.46
CA LEU A 47 -41.46 -34.78 -14.83
C LEU A 47 -42.99 -34.64 -14.90
N GLY A 48 -43.66 -35.46 -15.73
CA GLY A 48 -45.11 -35.41 -15.94
C GLY A 48 -45.58 -34.18 -16.71
N ILE A 49 -44.72 -33.64 -17.59
CA ILE A 49 -45.01 -32.42 -18.35
C ILE A 49 -46.06 -32.73 -19.41
N ARG A 50 -47.20 -32.05 -19.35
CA ARG A 50 -48.30 -32.17 -20.33
C ARG A 50 -48.43 -30.92 -21.18
N SER A 51 -48.38 -29.72 -20.63
CA SER A 51 -48.38 -28.48 -21.42
C SER A 51 -47.15 -27.67 -21.06
N VAL A 52 -46.49 -27.07 -22.04
CA VAL A 52 -45.22 -26.35 -21.83
C VAL A 52 -45.04 -25.22 -22.83
N MET A 53 -44.57 -24.09 -22.32
CA MET A 53 -43.94 -23.03 -23.09
C MET A 53 -42.47 -22.93 -22.68
N CYS A 54 -41.60 -22.76 -23.65
CA CYS A 54 -40.20 -22.50 -23.37
C CYS A 54 -39.71 -21.43 -24.34
N VAL A 55 -39.24 -20.30 -23.80
CA VAL A 55 -38.70 -19.19 -24.58
C VAL A 55 -37.21 -19.06 -24.31
N PRO A 56 -36.38 -18.90 -25.35
CA PRO A 56 -34.97 -18.57 -25.16
C PRO A 56 -34.83 -17.11 -24.73
N LEU A 57 -33.86 -16.85 -23.86
CA LEU A 57 -33.39 -15.50 -23.54
C LEU A 57 -32.34 -15.10 -24.58
N LEU A 58 -32.82 -14.72 -25.75
CA LEU A 58 -31.99 -14.31 -26.89
C LEU A 58 -31.74 -12.81 -26.86
N LEU A 59 -30.48 -12.44 -27.02
CA LEU A 59 -30.08 -11.09 -27.37
C LEU A 59 -29.10 -11.18 -28.53
N ASP A 60 -29.41 -10.49 -29.63
CA ASP A 60 -28.79 -10.70 -30.94
C ASP A 60 -28.86 -12.18 -31.35
N ASP A 61 -27.73 -12.89 -31.41
CA ASP A 61 -27.63 -14.33 -31.72
C ASP A 61 -27.16 -15.19 -30.54
N GLU A 62 -27.01 -14.60 -29.36
CA GLU A 62 -26.53 -15.27 -28.15
C GLU A 62 -27.71 -15.71 -27.27
N VAL A 63 -27.78 -17.02 -26.96
CA VAL A 63 -28.74 -17.57 -25.99
C VAL A 63 -28.13 -17.44 -24.60
N LEU A 64 -28.58 -16.43 -23.85
CA LEU A 64 -28.13 -16.17 -22.47
C LEU A 64 -28.77 -17.13 -21.45
N GLY A 65 -29.84 -17.81 -21.85
CA GLY A 65 -30.60 -18.73 -21.03
C GLY A 65 -31.97 -19.05 -21.64
N LEU A 66 -32.89 -19.55 -20.82
CA LEU A 66 -34.27 -19.83 -21.22
C LEU A 66 -35.23 -19.64 -20.05
N ILE A 67 -36.50 -19.41 -20.34
CA ILE A 67 -37.59 -19.49 -19.37
C ILE A 67 -38.52 -20.62 -19.83
N GLN A 68 -38.63 -21.65 -18.99
CA GLN A 68 -39.58 -22.75 -19.17
C GLN A 68 -40.75 -22.58 -18.18
N VAL A 69 -41.96 -22.71 -18.69
CA VAL A 69 -43.19 -22.77 -17.90
C VAL A 69 -43.95 -24.02 -18.32
N ASP A 70 -44.11 -24.98 -17.41
CA ASP A 70 -44.77 -26.24 -17.69
C ASP A 70 -45.81 -26.62 -16.62
N THR A 71 -46.72 -27.53 -17.00
CA THR A 71 -47.76 -28.05 -16.12
C THR A 71 -48.17 -29.47 -16.50
N ARG A 72 -48.85 -30.16 -15.58
CA ARG A 72 -49.37 -31.53 -15.73
C ARG A 72 -50.74 -31.60 -16.42
N SER A 73 -51.35 -30.46 -16.75
CA SER A 73 -52.59 -30.39 -17.54
C SER A 73 -52.28 -30.17 -19.01
N THR A 74 -53.05 -30.76 -19.91
CA THR A 74 -52.96 -30.46 -21.36
C THR A 74 -53.68 -29.15 -21.70
N HIS A 75 -53.29 -28.50 -22.80
CA HIS A 75 -53.92 -27.28 -23.34
C HIS A 75 -53.97 -26.13 -22.31
N ALA A 76 -52.95 -26.04 -21.47
CA ALA A 76 -52.90 -25.02 -20.42
C ALA A 76 -52.31 -23.68 -20.89
N PHE A 77 -51.64 -23.68 -22.05
CA PHE A 77 -51.03 -22.49 -22.64
C PHE A 77 -51.41 -22.39 -24.12
N ASP A 78 -51.53 -21.17 -24.61
CA ASP A 78 -51.79 -20.87 -26.02
C ASP A 78 -50.73 -19.95 -26.65
N SER A 79 -50.99 -19.48 -27.87
CA SER A 79 -50.08 -18.60 -28.60
C SER A 79 -49.99 -17.19 -28.00
N GLU A 80 -51.05 -16.71 -27.34
CA GLU A 80 -51.05 -15.40 -26.69
C GLU A 80 -50.16 -15.44 -25.44
N ASP A 81 -50.28 -16.52 -24.64
CA ASP A 81 -49.37 -16.78 -23.53
C ASP A 81 -47.91 -16.85 -23.98
N LEU A 82 -47.64 -17.54 -25.11
CA LEU A 82 -46.29 -17.65 -25.66
C LEU A 82 -45.74 -16.29 -26.11
N GLN A 83 -46.59 -15.42 -26.68
CA GLN A 83 -46.20 -14.07 -27.08
C GLN A 83 -45.84 -13.21 -25.85
N ILE A 84 -46.66 -13.27 -24.79
CA ILE A 84 -46.38 -12.58 -23.52
C ILE A 84 -45.06 -13.07 -22.94
N LEU A 85 -44.89 -14.40 -22.84
CA LEU A 85 -43.68 -15.00 -22.29
C LEU A 85 -42.44 -14.65 -23.15
N SER A 86 -42.57 -14.60 -24.47
CA SER A 86 -41.49 -14.20 -25.37
C SER A 86 -41.09 -12.74 -25.15
N GLY A 87 -42.06 -11.84 -24.94
CA GLY A 87 -41.80 -10.44 -24.60
C GLY A 87 -41.04 -10.29 -23.27
N ILE A 88 -41.45 -11.06 -22.25
CA ILE A 88 -40.73 -11.14 -20.97
C ILE A 88 -39.31 -11.70 -21.19
N GLY A 89 -39.16 -12.72 -22.04
CA GLY A 89 -37.88 -13.32 -22.37
C GLY A 89 -36.89 -12.33 -22.97
N VAL A 90 -37.33 -11.48 -23.91
CA VAL A 90 -36.47 -10.44 -24.49
C VAL A 90 -36.03 -9.42 -23.43
N GLN A 91 -36.95 -8.95 -22.58
CA GLN A 91 -36.59 -8.01 -21.51
C GLN A 91 -35.64 -8.62 -20.47
N ALA A 92 -35.86 -9.90 -20.12
CA ALA A 92 -34.99 -10.63 -19.23
C ALA A 92 -33.60 -10.85 -19.84
N ALA A 93 -33.49 -11.14 -21.13
CA ALA A 93 -32.22 -11.28 -21.83
C ALA A 93 -31.40 -9.98 -21.78
N ILE A 94 -32.03 -8.84 -22.08
CA ILE A 94 -31.39 -7.51 -21.98
C ILE A 94 -30.90 -7.24 -20.55
N ALA A 95 -31.74 -7.50 -19.55
CA ALA A 95 -31.40 -7.29 -18.15
C ALA A 95 -30.22 -8.18 -17.69
N LEU A 96 -30.22 -9.46 -18.07
CA LEU A 96 -29.13 -10.38 -17.76
C LEU A 96 -27.82 -9.95 -18.42
N LYS A 97 -27.86 -9.54 -19.70
CA LYS A 97 -26.65 -9.05 -20.39
C LYS A 97 -26.09 -7.80 -19.71
N ASN A 98 -26.96 -6.86 -19.34
CA ASN A 98 -26.55 -5.64 -18.64
C ASN A 98 -25.91 -5.96 -17.27
N LEU A 99 -26.49 -6.90 -16.51
CA LEU A 99 -25.90 -7.33 -15.24
C LEU A 99 -24.52 -7.98 -15.44
N GLY A 100 -24.37 -8.82 -16.46
CA GLY A 100 -23.08 -9.42 -16.83
C GLY A 100 -22.03 -8.36 -17.20
N LEU A 101 -22.38 -7.42 -18.07
CA LEU A 101 -21.49 -6.33 -18.47
C LEU A 101 -21.04 -5.47 -17.28
N VAL A 102 -21.95 -5.17 -16.34
CA VAL A 102 -21.60 -4.42 -15.13
C VAL A 102 -20.63 -5.20 -14.24
N GLU A 103 -20.82 -6.51 -14.10
CA GLU A 103 -19.91 -7.37 -13.33
C GLU A 103 -18.54 -7.49 -14.03
N ASP A 104 -18.49 -7.64 -15.35
CA ASP A 104 -17.25 -7.68 -16.13
C ASP A 104 -16.46 -6.37 -15.98
N ILE A 105 -17.12 -5.21 -16.11
CA ILE A 105 -16.51 -3.90 -15.90
C ILE A 105 -15.95 -3.80 -14.47
N ARG A 106 -16.71 -4.27 -13.47
CA ARG A 106 -16.26 -4.27 -12.08
C ARG A 106 -15.01 -5.14 -11.89
N GLN A 107 -14.99 -6.35 -12.44
CA GLN A 107 -13.85 -7.26 -12.33
C GLN A 107 -12.61 -6.70 -13.03
N LEU A 108 -12.78 -6.09 -14.21
CA LEU A 108 -11.70 -5.42 -14.92
C LEU A 108 -11.13 -4.25 -14.11
N PHE A 109 -12.00 -3.44 -13.50
CA PHE A 109 -11.58 -2.32 -12.66
C PHE A 109 -10.81 -2.79 -11.41
N GLU A 110 -11.35 -3.77 -10.69
CA GLU A 110 -10.70 -4.38 -9.51
C GLU A 110 -9.34 -4.98 -9.90
N GLY A 111 -9.28 -5.73 -11.01
CA GLY A 111 -8.03 -6.30 -11.52
C GLY A 111 -7.00 -5.24 -11.88
N PHE A 112 -7.42 -4.12 -12.49
CA PHE A 112 -6.55 -2.99 -12.79
C PHE A 112 -6.01 -2.31 -11.53
N VAL A 113 -6.87 -2.08 -10.53
CA VAL A 113 -6.46 -1.52 -9.22
C VAL A 113 -5.44 -2.43 -8.56
N THR A 114 -5.74 -3.72 -8.41
CA THR A 114 -4.83 -4.71 -7.81
C THR A 114 -3.48 -4.78 -8.54
N ALA A 115 -3.49 -4.82 -9.88
CA ALA A 115 -2.26 -4.84 -10.66
C ALA A 115 -1.43 -3.55 -10.47
N SER A 116 -2.10 -2.40 -10.38
CA SER A 116 -1.46 -1.10 -10.16
C SER A 116 -0.79 -1.02 -8.79
N VAL A 117 -1.46 -1.51 -7.74
CA VAL A 117 -0.91 -1.59 -6.38
C VAL A 117 0.33 -2.47 -6.36
N HIS A 118 0.25 -3.69 -6.91
CA HIS A 118 1.41 -4.58 -7.00
C HIS A 118 2.60 -3.96 -7.75
N ALA A 119 2.34 -3.18 -8.81
CA ALA A 119 3.41 -2.53 -9.56
C ALA A 119 4.14 -1.43 -8.76
N ILE A 120 3.41 -0.68 -7.92
CA ILE A 120 4.01 0.35 -7.04
C ILE A 120 4.75 -0.29 -5.87
N GLU A 121 4.14 -1.27 -5.20
CA GLU A 121 4.79 -2.01 -4.10
C GLU A 121 6.04 -2.77 -4.58
N ALA A 122 6.13 -3.18 -5.84
CA ALA A 122 7.34 -3.81 -6.38
C ALA A 122 8.57 -2.88 -6.42
N ARG A 123 8.37 -1.55 -6.41
CA ARG A 123 9.48 -0.56 -6.33
C ARG A 123 9.97 -0.35 -4.91
N ASP A 124 9.12 -0.61 -3.92
CA ASP A 124 9.48 -0.54 -2.51
C ASP A 124 9.25 -1.93 -1.87
N PRO A 125 10.26 -2.81 -1.89
CA PRO A 125 10.13 -4.17 -1.37
C PRO A 125 9.64 -4.24 0.08
N SER A 126 9.79 -3.13 0.83
CA SER A 126 9.36 -3.07 2.22
C SER A 126 7.84 -2.97 2.35
N THR A 127 7.12 -2.35 1.42
CA THR A 127 5.67 -2.19 1.46
C THR A 127 4.89 -3.36 0.84
N ALA A 128 5.48 -4.54 0.68
CA ALA A 128 4.81 -5.65 0.01
C ALA A 128 3.54 -6.10 0.76
N GLY A 129 2.39 -6.02 0.08
CA GLY A 129 1.07 -6.35 0.62
C GLY A 129 0.50 -5.33 1.61
N HIS A 130 1.18 -4.21 1.83
CA HIS A 130 0.80 -3.16 2.78
C HIS A 130 -0.58 -2.59 2.46
N SER A 131 -0.79 -2.15 1.23
CA SER A 131 -2.05 -1.50 0.86
C SER A 131 -3.25 -2.44 1.01
N PHE A 132 -3.06 -3.75 0.80
CA PHE A 132 -4.11 -4.75 1.01
C PHE A 132 -4.44 -4.95 2.48
N ARG A 133 -3.43 -5.03 3.36
CA ARG A 133 -3.64 -5.15 4.81
C ARG A 133 -4.31 -3.91 5.37
N VAL A 134 -3.84 -2.72 4.99
CA VAL A 134 -4.46 -1.45 5.39
C VAL A 134 -5.91 -1.37 4.95
N ALA A 135 -6.24 -1.81 3.72
CA ALA A 135 -7.62 -1.86 3.24
C ALA A 135 -8.48 -2.82 4.08
N GLU A 136 -7.98 -4.01 4.41
CA GLU A 136 -8.72 -4.97 5.24
C GLU A 136 -8.91 -4.45 6.67
N TYR A 137 -7.86 -3.91 7.30
CA TYR A 137 -7.94 -3.28 8.61
C TYR A 137 -8.94 -2.13 8.63
N SER A 138 -8.92 -1.28 7.60
CA SER A 138 -9.81 -0.13 7.46
C SER A 138 -11.27 -0.58 7.39
N GLN A 139 -11.58 -1.58 6.56
CA GLN A 139 -12.94 -2.11 6.46
C GLN A 139 -13.41 -2.72 7.78
N ARG A 140 -12.56 -3.49 8.46
CA ARG A 140 -12.93 -4.10 9.74
C ARG A 140 -13.15 -3.07 10.84
N LEU A 141 -12.33 -2.02 10.88
CA LEU A 141 -12.52 -0.91 11.81
C LEU A 141 -13.83 -0.17 11.49
N ALA A 142 -14.12 0.12 10.22
CA ALA A 142 -15.38 0.73 9.81
C ALA A 142 -16.61 -0.11 10.18
N GLU A 143 -16.55 -1.43 10.05
CA GLU A 143 -17.61 -2.34 10.50
C GLU A 143 -17.78 -2.34 12.03
N ALA A 144 -16.68 -2.21 12.77
CA ALA A 144 -16.70 -2.17 14.23
C ALA A 144 -17.24 -0.84 14.78
N VAL A 145 -17.02 0.28 14.07
CA VAL A 145 -17.50 1.62 14.42
C VAL A 145 -19.02 1.63 14.64
N GLY A 146 -19.80 1.06 13.71
CA GLY A 146 -21.26 0.96 13.82
C GLY A 146 -21.76 0.05 14.95
N ARG A 147 -20.86 -0.73 15.58
CA ARG A 147 -21.15 -1.59 16.74
C ARG A 147 -20.57 -1.04 18.04
N SER A 148 -19.94 0.13 17.99
CA SER A 148 -19.22 0.71 19.13
C SER A 148 -20.17 1.18 20.25
N ARG A 149 -19.60 1.37 21.45
CA ARG A 149 -20.32 1.93 22.60
C ARG A 149 -20.33 3.47 22.61
N VAL A 150 -19.56 4.10 21.73
CA VAL A 150 -19.46 5.56 21.61
C VAL A 150 -20.70 6.08 20.86
N PRO A 151 -21.56 6.89 21.48
CA PRO A 151 -22.84 7.28 20.87
C PRO A 151 -22.69 7.94 19.50
N GLU A 152 -21.72 8.86 19.35
CA GLU A 152 -21.49 9.59 18.10
C GLU A 152 -21.07 8.67 16.94
N LEU A 153 -20.28 7.65 17.24
CA LEU A 153 -19.76 6.69 16.25
C LEU A 153 -20.74 5.55 15.98
N ARG A 154 -21.61 5.22 16.94
CA ARG A 154 -22.61 4.15 16.80
C ARG A 154 -23.70 4.49 15.77
N GLU A 155 -24.01 5.77 15.62
CA GLU A 155 -24.96 6.24 14.60
C GLU A 155 -24.36 6.18 13.18
N VAL A 156 -23.04 6.04 13.06
CA VAL A 156 -22.36 5.90 11.77
C VAL A 156 -22.54 4.48 11.24
N ASN A 157 -23.33 4.36 10.17
CA ASN A 157 -23.47 3.12 9.42
C ASN A 157 -23.00 3.33 7.97
N PHE A 158 -21.84 2.78 7.64
CA PHE A 158 -21.30 2.84 6.29
C PHE A 158 -22.16 2.03 5.33
N THR A 159 -22.56 2.64 4.22
CA THR A 159 -23.20 1.91 3.13
C THR A 159 -22.19 0.99 2.44
N ARG A 160 -22.69 0.03 1.65
CA ARG A 160 -21.81 -0.83 0.84
C ARG A 160 -20.92 -0.02 -0.11
N GLU A 161 -21.42 1.10 -0.62
CA GLU A 161 -20.66 2.00 -1.48
C GLU A 161 -19.56 2.72 -0.71
N GLN A 162 -19.85 3.26 0.48
CA GLN A 162 -18.84 3.90 1.32
C GLN A 162 -17.77 2.93 1.82
N MET A 163 -18.14 1.66 2.07
CA MET A 163 -17.19 0.60 2.40
C MET A 163 -16.25 0.28 1.23
N ASN A 164 -16.75 0.34 -0.01
CA ASN A 164 -15.92 0.19 -1.21
C ASN A 164 -15.06 1.43 -1.44
N GLU A 165 -15.59 2.62 -1.17
CA GLU A 165 -14.86 3.89 -1.25
C GLU A 165 -13.65 3.89 -0.31
N LEU A 166 -13.85 3.50 0.96
CA LEU A 166 -12.78 3.31 1.93
C LEU A 166 -11.76 2.27 1.46
N ARG A 167 -12.22 1.13 0.94
CA ARG A 167 -11.35 0.05 0.43
C ARG A 167 -10.47 0.54 -0.72
N TYR A 168 -11.03 1.21 -1.73
CA TYR A 168 -10.26 1.69 -2.87
C TYR A 168 -9.32 2.84 -2.49
N ALA A 169 -9.75 3.74 -1.59
CA ALA A 169 -8.87 4.76 -1.04
C ALA A 169 -7.66 4.12 -0.33
N ALA A 170 -7.89 3.10 0.50
CA ALA A 170 -6.83 2.38 1.18
C ALA A 170 -5.92 1.58 0.22
N LEU A 171 -6.46 0.98 -0.85
CA LEU A 171 -5.63 0.32 -1.84
C LEU A 171 -4.74 1.29 -2.62
N LEU A 172 -5.24 2.49 -2.92
CA LEU A 172 -4.57 3.44 -3.82
C LEU A 172 -3.85 4.59 -3.10
N HIS A 173 -3.89 4.67 -1.76
CA HIS A 173 -3.39 5.81 -1.00
C HIS A 173 -1.91 6.15 -1.31
N ASP A 174 -1.13 5.12 -1.58
CA ASP A 174 0.32 5.20 -1.79
C ASP A 174 0.72 5.23 -3.27
N PHE A 175 -0.24 5.26 -4.21
CA PHE A 175 0.04 5.19 -5.65
C PHE A 175 1.00 6.30 -6.12
N GLY A 176 0.92 7.48 -5.52
CA GLY A 176 1.75 8.64 -5.81
C GLY A 176 3.24 8.44 -5.53
N LYS A 177 3.65 7.36 -4.84
CA LYS A 177 5.07 6.95 -4.73
C LYS A 177 5.70 6.71 -6.11
N VAL A 178 4.90 6.53 -7.16
CA VAL A 178 5.36 6.53 -8.56
C VAL A 178 6.22 7.75 -8.90
N GLY A 179 5.89 8.92 -8.33
CA GLY A 179 6.59 10.18 -8.58
C GLY A 179 7.87 10.39 -7.76
N VAL A 180 8.12 9.55 -6.75
CA VAL A 180 9.29 9.67 -5.86
C VAL A 180 10.50 9.03 -6.53
N ARG A 181 11.66 9.70 -6.43
CA ARG A 181 12.92 9.18 -6.99
C ARG A 181 13.31 7.89 -6.28
N GLU A 182 13.75 6.92 -7.08
CA GLU A 182 14.10 5.58 -6.61
C GLU A 182 15.09 5.59 -5.44
N HIS A 183 16.17 6.37 -5.54
CA HIS A 183 17.20 6.40 -4.50
C HIS A 183 16.69 7.00 -3.19
N VAL A 184 15.70 7.91 -3.23
CA VAL A 184 15.07 8.48 -2.03
C VAL A 184 14.09 7.47 -1.42
N LEU A 185 13.28 6.83 -2.26
CA LEU A 185 12.29 5.81 -1.86
C LEU A 185 12.96 4.62 -1.15
N THR A 186 14.04 4.10 -1.73
CA THR A 186 14.79 2.97 -1.15
C THR A 186 15.85 3.43 -0.14
N LYS A 187 15.86 4.70 0.29
CA LYS A 187 16.92 5.24 1.14
C LYS A 187 16.86 4.66 2.54
N SER A 188 18.02 4.24 2.97
CA SER A 188 18.10 3.12 3.85
C SER A 188 18.90 3.53 5.11
N HIS A 189 20.12 3.99 4.90
CA HIS A 189 20.94 4.70 5.89
C HIS A 189 20.85 6.21 5.69
N LYS A 190 21.39 7.00 6.64
CA LYS A 190 21.39 8.48 6.52
C LYS A 190 22.19 8.97 5.30
N LEU A 191 23.27 8.28 4.95
CA LEU A 191 24.09 8.50 3.76
C LEU A 191 23.79 7.47 2.68
N TYR A 192 23.89 7.89 1.42
CA TYR A 192 23.83 6.96 0.29
C TYR A 192 25.09 6.08 0.23
N PRO A 193 25.00 4.84 -0.30
CA PRO A 193 26.16 3.92 -0.36
C PRO A 193 27.41 4.54 -0.99
N ARG A 194 27.26 5.20 -2.15
CA ARG A 194 28.38 5.87 -2.84
C ARG A 194 28.95 7.05 -2.05
N GLN A 195 28.10 7.79 -1.33
CA GLN A 195 28.59 8.89 -0.48
C GLN A 195 29.38 8.35 0.70
N PHE A 196 28.90 7.27 1.31
CA PHE A 196 29.59 6.59 2.39
C PHE A 196 30.96 6.05 1.94
N GLU A 197 31.05 5.48 0.74
CA GLU A 197 32.33 5.06 0.12
C GLU A 197 33.27 6.24 -0.14
N LEU A 198 32.78 7.34 -0.73
CA LEU A 198 33.58 8.55 -0.98
C LEU A 198 34.09 9.17 0.32
N MET A 199 33.27 9.17 1.37
CA MET A 199 33.67 9.62 2.70
C MET A 199 34.76 8.72 3.29
N GLN A 200 34.65 7.39 3.17
CA GLN A 200 35.71 6.47 3.59
C GLN A 200 37.04 6.74 2.85
N ALA A 201 36.98 6.98 1.53
CA ALA A 201 38.16 7.37 0.77
C ALA A 201 38.74 8.70 1.26
N ARG A 202 37.90 9.68 1.62
CA ARG A 202 38.35 10.96 2.19
C ARG A 202 39.07 10.79 3.53
N PHE A 203 38.61 9.87 4.38
CA PHE A 203 39.29 9.56 5.65
C PHE A 203 40.68 8.94 5.43
N GLN A 204 40.81 8.05 4.44
CA GLN A 204 42.10 7.50 4.05
C GLN A 204 43.03 8.58 3.49
N TYR A 205 42.48 9.46 2.65
CA TYR A 205 43.19 10.61 2.12
C TYR A 205 43.66 11.58 3.21
N ALA A 206 42.83 11.85 4.23
CA ALA A 206 43.20 12.69 5.37
C ALA A 206 44.43 12.14 6.10
N CYS A 207 44.45 10.84 6.43
CA CYS A 207 45.61 10.19 7.05
C CYS A 207 46.87 10.31 6.17
N ALA A 208 46.76 10.02 4.87
CA ALA A 208 47.88 10.09 3.94
C ALA A 208 48.40 11.53 3.76
N SER A 209 47.50 12.51 3.69
CA SER A 209 47.88 13.91 3.53
C SER A 209 48.57 14.46 4.77
N MET A 210 48.09 14.11 5.97
CA MET A 210 48.73 14.48 7.23
C MET A 210 50.13 13.88 7.35
N GLU A 211 50.29 12.60 6.98
CA GLU A 211 51.61 11.96 6.96
C GLU A 211 52.56 12.69 6.00
N ARG A 212 52.12 12.93 4.76
CA ARG A 212 52.90 13.65 3.76
C ARG A 212 53.31 15.04 4.24
N HIS A 213 52.38 15.79 4.82
CA HIS A 213 52.64 17.15 5.32
C HIS A 213 53.65 17.14 6.47
N ALA A 214 53.48 16.24 7.45
CA ALA A 214 54.37 16.12 8.60
C ALA A 214 55.81 15.73 8.20
N TYR A 215 55.98 14.82 7.23
CA TYR A 215 57.30 14.48 6.70
C TYR A 215 57.91 15.61 5.87
N ARG A 216 57.11 16.34 5.10
CA ARG A 216 57.59 17.50 4.33
C ARG A 216 58.11 18.61 5.24
N GLU A 217 57.34 18.97 6.27
CA GLU A 217 57.77 19.96 7.28
C GLU A 217 59.08 19.54 7.97
N LEU A 218 59.24 18.24 8.28
CA LEU A 218 60.48 17.73 8.89
C LEU A 218 61.69 17.86 7.94
N LEU A 219 61.50 17.61 6.64
CA LEU A 219 62.56 17.76 5.63
C LEU A 219 62.92 19.23 5.40
N ASP A 220 61.92 20.10 5.28
CA ASP A 220 62.13 21.54 5.10
C ASP A 220 62.90 22.13 6.29
N GLN A 221 62.59 21.70 7.53
CA GLN A 221 63.34 22.09 8.72
C GLN A 221 64.79 21.57 8.74
N GLN A 222 65.04 20.37 8.21
CA GLN A 222 66.42 19.84 8.10
C GLN A 222 67.26 20.69 7.16
N GLU A 223 66.68 21.14 6.05
CA GLU A 223 67.35 22.01 5.08
C GLU A 223 67.63 23.41 5.63
N LEU A 224 66.71 23.96 6.43
CA LEU A 224 66.80 25.32 6.98
C LEU A 224 67.64 25.43 8.26
N GLU A 225 67.50 24.48 9.19
CA GLU A 225 68.08 24.58 10.55
C GLU A 225 69.39 23.79 10.71
N THR A 226 69.81 23.00 9.71
CA THR A 226 71.01 22.12 9.79
C THR A 226 71.05 21.26 11.06
N LEU A 227 69.96 20.53 11.34
CA LEU A 227 69.87 19.71 12.55
C LEU A 227 70.92 18.60 12.54
N SER A 228 71.46 18.28 13.72
CA SER A 228 72.31 17.11 13.89
C SER A 228 71.52 15.81 13.64
N ALA A 229 72.23 14.74 13.29
CA ALA A 229 71.61 13.43 13.04
C ALA A 229 70.88 12.86 14.27
N GLU A 230 71.21 13.31 15.48
CA GLU A 230 70.53 12.92 16.71
C GLU A 230 69.23 13.73 16.91
N GLU A 231 69.28 15.04 16.72
CA GLU A 231 68.10 15.92 16.80
C GLU A 231 67.04 15.54 15.75
N PHE A 232 67.47 15.25 14.51
CA PHE A 232 66.57 14.78 13.46
C PHE A 232 65.85 13.48 13.86
N ARG A 233 66.57 12.52 14.46
CA ARG A 233 65.99 11.25 14.94
C ARG A 233 64.99 11.48 16.08
N ILE A 234 65.27 12.41 17.00
CA ILE A 234 64.36 12.75 18.09
C ILE A 234 63.09 13.42 17.54
N ARG A 235 63.22 14.41 16.66
CA ARG A 235 62.08 15.10 16.04
C ARG A 235 61.22 14.14 15.22
N ARG A 236 61.85 13.30 14.39
CA ARG A 236 61.15 12.25 13.62
C ARG A 236 60.31 11.36 14.53
N ARG A 237 60.88 10.80 15.60
CA ARG A 237 60.13 9.95 16.55
C ARG A 237 58.97 10.68 17.21
N ARG A 238 59.13 11.97 17.55
CA ARG A 238 58.05 12.79 18.14
C ARG A 238 56.92 13.00 17.13
N MET A 239 57.26 13.32 15.89
CA MET A 239 56.31 13.51 14.79
C MET A 239 55.57 12.21 14.47
N GLU A 240 56.27 11.06 14.34
CA GLU A 240 55.65 9.75 14.12
C GLU A 240 54.66 9.38 15.24
N ARG A 241 54.97 9.71 16.50
CA ARG A 241 54.02 9.52 17.62
C ARG A 241 52.79 10.41 17.50
N SER A 242 52.97 11.67 17.11
CA SER A 242 51.86 12.61 16.90
C SER A 242 50.95 12.14 15.76
N LEU A 243 51.54 11.71 14.65
CA LEU A 243 50.82 11.17 13.50
C LEU A 243 50.04 9.90 13.85
N ALA A 244 50.63 9.01 14.66
CA ALA A 244 49.94 7.81 15.15
C ALA A 244 48.73 8.15 16.03
N GLN A 245 48.83 9.17 16.87
CA GLN A 245 47.71 9.65 17.69
C GLN A 245 46.58 10.24 16.82
N GLU A 246 46.91 11.08 15.84
CA GLU A 246 45.92 11.65 14.92
C GLU A 246 45.27 10.58 14.02
N THR A 247 46.05 9.63 13.52
CA THR A 247 45.51 8.49 12.75
C THR A 247 44.52 7.68 13.60
N GLN A 248 44.83 7.46 14.88
CA GLN A 248 43.92 6.78 15.79
C GLN A 248 42.65 7.60 16.05
N ARG A 249 42.76 8.93 16.15
CA ARG A 249 41.62 9.84 16.29
C ARG A 249 40.69 9.78 15.07
N ILE A 250 41.24 9.81 13.86
CA ILE A 250 40.47 9.69 12.60
C ILE A 250 39.77 8.32 12.52
N ARG A 251 40.42 7.24 12.97
CA ARG A 251 39.77 5.91 13.05
C ARG A 251 38.59 5.91 14.02
N GLN A 252 38.73 6.52 15.19
CA GLN A 252 37.62 6.66 16.16
C GLN A 252 36.47 7.48 15.56
N PHE A 253 36.77 8.52 14.78
CA PHE A 253 35.75 9.29 14.07
C PHE A 253 34.99 8.44 13.06
N MET A 254 35.68 7.56 12.31
CA MET A 254 35.02 6.64 11.38
C MET A 254 34.06 5.69 12.12
N GLU A 255 34.47 5.13 13.25
CA GLU A 255 33.60 4.28 14.08
C GLU A 255 32.35 5.01 14.57
N LEU A 256 32.48 6.30 14.93
CA LEU A 256 31.35 7.13 15.32
C LEU A 256 30.41 7.38 14.14
N ILE A 257 30.95 7.66 12.95
CA ILE A 257 30.14 7.90 11.75
C ILE A 257 29.40 6.65 11.32
N VAL A 258 30.03 5.46 11.36
CA VAL A 258 29.36 4.19 11.06
C VAL A 258 28.11 4.03 11.93
N LYS A 259 28.21 4.33 13.23
CA LYS A 259 27.06 4.31 14.15
C LYS A 259 26.05 5.41 13.86
N ALA A 260 26.51 6.63 13.55
CA ALA A 260 25.64 7.77 13.26
C ALA A 260 24.89 7.64 11.92
N ASN A 261 25.41 6.83 10.99
CA ASN A 261 24.78 6.55 9.70
C ASN A 261 23.58 5.61 9.81
N GLU A 262 23.44 4.89 10.93
CA GLU A 262 22.24 4.11 11.21
C GLU A 262 21.04 5.02 11.51
N PRO A 263 19.84 4.71 10.97
CA PRO A 263 18.66 5.52 11.22
C PRO A 263 18.24 5.42 12.69
N ALA A 264 18.03 6.58 13.32
CA ALA A 264 17.54 6.64 14.69
C ALA A 264 16.03 6.39 14.75
N VAL A 265 15.61 5.37 15.50
CA VAL A 265 14.18 5.01 15.71
C VAL A 265 13.48 6.06 16.59
N PHE A 266 14.20 6.55 17.61
CA PHE A 266 13.76 7.57 18.55
C PHE A 266 14.61 8.83 18.41
N HIS A 267 14.12 9.94 18.95
CA HIS A 267 14.88 11.20 18.96
C HIS A 267 16.19 11.01 19.74
N GLN A 268 17.33 11.10 19.05
CA GLN A 268 18.64 11.01 19.68
C GLN A 268 19.30 12.40 19.74
N THR A 269 19.89 12.72 20.89
CA THR A 269 20.78 13.87 21.00
C THR A 269 22.05 13.58 20.23
N ILE A 270 22.47 14.50 19.36
CA ILE A 270 23.73 14.37 18.62
C ILE A 270 24.87 14.19 19.62
N PRO A 271 25.67 13.11 19.53
CA PRO A 271 26.79 12.92 20.43
C PRO A 271 27.75 14.12 20.33
N PRO A 272 28.20 14.74 21.44
CA PRO A 272 29.18 15.82 21.39
C PRO A 272 30.48 15.44 20.65
N ALA A 273 30.80 14.14 20.62
CA ALA A 273 31.92 13.60 19.87
C ALA A 273 31.75 13.75 18.35
N LEU A 274 30.53 13.77 17.81
CA LEU A 274 30.27 13.96 16.38
C LEU A 274 30.57 15.41 15.95
N GLN A 275 30.31 16.39 16.83
CA GLN A 275 30.67 17.79 16.58
C GLN A 275 32.18 17.96 16.35
N GLN A 276 33.00 17.20 17.08
CA GLN A 276 34.45 17.22 16.87
C GLN A 276 34.87 16.70 15.49
N VAL A 277 34.05 15.82 14.88
CA VAL A 277 34.28 15.31 13.53
C VAL A 277 33.90 16.37 12.49
N VAL A 278 32.77 17.05 12.72
CA VAL A 278 32.26 18.12 11.87
C VAL A 278 33.27 19.27 11.75
N ASP A 279 33.87 19.66 12.88
CA ASP A 279 34.83 20.77 12.92
C ASP A 279 36.25 20.35 12.52
N TYR A 280 36.50 19.05 12.25
CA TYR A 280 37.84 18.57 11.92
C TYR A 280 38.22 18.90 10.48
N CYS A 281 39.40 19.50 10.32
CA CYS A 281 40.01 19.74 9.03
C CYS A 281 41.42 19.15 8.97
N PHE A 282 41.86 18.79 7.76
CA PHE A 282 43.18 18.26 7.48
C PHE A 282 43.83 19.05 6.33
N PRO A 283 45.17 19.11 6.26
CA PRO A 283 45.85 19.85 5.20
C PRO A 283 45.66 19.18 3.85
N GLY A 284 45.34 19.96 2.83
CA GLY A 284 45.24 19.55 1.44
C GLY A 284 46.58 19.54 0.71
N GLU A 285 46.54 19.44 -0.62
CA GLU A 285 47.77 19.29 -1.40
C GLU A 285 48.64 20.56 -1.38
N GLY A 286 47.99 21.73 -1.41
CA GLY A 286 48.60 23.05 -1.37
C GLY A 286 48.66 23.67 0.04
N GLY A 287 48.30 22.92 1.08
CA GLY A 287 48.23 23.41 2.47
C GLY A 287 46.90 24.08 2.85
N GLU A 288 45.91 24.06 1.95
CA GLU A 288 44.55 24.47 2.26
C GLU A 288 43.92 23.57 3.33
N SER A 289 43.05 24.13 4.17
CA SER A 289 42.33 23.36 5.18
C SER A 289 41.11 22.69 4.55
N ILE A 290 41.12 21.37 4.45
CA ILE A 290 40.01 20.58 3.88
C ILE A 290 39.17 20.01 5.03
N PRO A 291 37.85 20.24 5.06
CA PRO A 291 36.99 19.63 6.08
C PRO A 291 36.87 18.11 5.87
N LEU A 292 36.84 17.37 6.97
CA LEU A 292 36.73 15.92 6.93
C LEU A 292 35.34 15.47 6.45
N LEU A 293 34.30 16.24 6.78
CA LEU A 293 32.93 16.03 6.31
C LEU A 293 32.48 17.21 5.43
N SER A 294 31.70 16.89 4.41
CA SER A 294 30.99 17.88 3.61
C SER A 294 29.74 18.38 4.35
N ALA A 295 29.21 19.54 3.93
CA ALA A 295 27.99 20.11 4.52
C ALA A 295 26.79 19.16 4.44
N PHE A 296 26.64 18.44 3.32
CA PHE A 296 25.58 17.44 3.14
C PHE A 296 25.73 16.24 4.09
N GLU A 297 26.95 15.69 4.22
CA GLU A 297 27.19 14.55 5.12
C GLU A 297 26.94 14.93 6.58
N MET A 298 27.32 16.17 6.96
CA MET A 298 27.02 16.73 8.27
C MET A 298 25.50 16.78 8.52
N GLU A 299 24.74 17.36 7.61
CA GLU A 299 23.28 17.44 7.72
C GLU A 299 22.65 16.05 7.87
N ALA A 300 23.03 15.11 7.01
CA ALA A 300 22.53 13.75 7.05
C ALA A 300 22.89 13.03 8.37
N LEU A 301 24.14 13.06 8.82
CA LEU A 301 24.57 12.33 10.01
C LEU A 301 23.99 12.90 11.32
N THR A 302 23.69 14.19 11.34
CA THR A 302 23.12 14.90 12.50
C THR A 302 21.60 14.78 12.64
N LEU A 303 20.92 14.12 11.69
CA LEU A 303 19.47 13.91 11.78
C LEU A 303 19.09 13.22 13.10
N ALA A 304 18.17 13.83 13.83
CA ALA A 304 17.69 13.34 15.13
C ALA A 304 16.81 12.09 15.02
N ARG A 305 16.18 11.86 13.84
CA ARG A 305 15.28 10.73 13.59
C ARG A 305 15.24 10.34 12.11
N GLY A 306 15.28 9.03 11.84
CA GLY A 306 15.21 8.46 10.49
C GLY A 306 16.48 8.66 9.65
N SER A 307 16.36 8.40 8.34
CA SER A 307 17.43 8.45 7.32
C SER A 307 17.30 9.61 6.33
N LEU A 308 16.14 10.26 6.30
CA LEU A 308 15.78 11.26 5.30
C LEU A 308 16.08 12.67 5.82
N THR A 309 16.83 13.43 5.03
CA THR A 309 16.98 14.88 5.19
C THR A 309 15.62 15.59 5.01
N PRO A 310 15.48 16.86 5.43
CA PRO A 310 14.22 17.60 5.25
C PRO A 310 13.72 17.60 3.80
N ASP A 311 14.60 17.84 2.83
CA ASP A 311 14.25 17.87 1.40
C ASP A 311 13.81 16.48 0.90
N GLU A 312 14.53 15.42 1.28
CA GLU A 312 14.17 14.04 0.92
C GLU A 312 12.86 13.59 1.57
N ARG A 313 12.60 14.03 2.81
CA ARG A 313 11.32 13.77 3.49
C ARG A 313 10.18 14.48 2.76
N GLN A 314 10.37 15.74 2.40
CA GLN A 314 9.37 16.50 1.65
C GLN A 314 9.06 15.82 0.31
N GLU A 315 10.08 15.30 -0.39
CA GLU A 315 9.89 14.54 -1.63
C GLU A 315 8.99 13.30 -1.42
N ILE A 316 9.19 12.57 -0.32
CA ILE A 316 8.31 11.44 0.03
C ILE A 316 6.92 11.92 0.40
N GLU A 317 6.77 12.97 1.20
CA GLU A 317 5.46 13.50 1.61
C GLU A 317 4.60 13.96 0.41
N TYR A 318 5.22 14.39 -0.70
CA TYR A 318 4.51 14.72 -1.94
C TYR A 318 3.76 13.53 -2.56
N HIS A 319 4.04 12.27 -2.19
CA HIS A 319 3.31 11.13 -2.71
C HIS A 319 1.80 11.27 -2.50
N VAL A 320 1.35 11.85 -1.38
CA VAL A 320 -0.08 12.02 -1.08
C VAL A 320 -0.74 12.96 -2.09
N SER A 321 -0.06 14.05 -2.43
CA SER A 321 -0.49 15.01 -3.44
C SER A 321 -0.46 14.41 -4.85
N HIS A 322 0.54 13.58 -5.16
CA HIS A 322 0.61 12.85 -6.42
C HIS A 322 -0.50 11.80 -6.53
N THR A 323 -0.79 11.06 -5.46
CA THR A 323 -1.93 10.15 -5.37
C THR A 323 -3.21 10.91 -5.67
N TYR A 324 -3.47 12.01 -4.96
CA TYR A 324 -4.69 12.81 -5.17
C TYR A 324 -4.82 13.28 -6.62
N ALA A 325 -3.76 13.86 -7.19
CA ALA A 325 -3.76 14.33 -8.58
C ALA A 325 -4.05 13.19 -9.57
N PHE A 326 -3.46 12.01 -9.37
CA PHE A 326 -3.73 10.84 -10.18
C PHE A 326 -5.19 10.38 -10.06
N LEU A 327 -5.70 10.24 -8.83
CA LEU A 327 -7.05 9.76 -8.57
C LEU A 327 -8.12 10.73 -9.08
N GLN A 328 -7.84 12.04 -9.16
CA GLN A 328 -8.73 13.03 -9.79
C GLN A 328 -8.96 12.79 -11.29
N HIS A 329 -8.06 12.09 -11.97
CA HIS A 329 -8.22 11.76 -13.39
C HIS A 329 -9.14 10.55 -13.64
N ILE A 330 -9.42 9.74 -12.61
CA ILE A 330 -10.29 8.58 -12.73
C ILE A 330 -11.76 9.06 -12.71
N PRO A 331 -12.60 8.65 -13.68
CA PRO A 331 -14.00 9.04 -13.73
C PRO A 331 -14.82 8.25 -12.69
N TRP A 332 -14.70 8.61 -11.42
CA TRP A 332 -15.40 7.95 -10.33
C TRP A 332 -16.91 8.02 -10.49
N THR A 333 -17.60 6.93 -10.17
CA THR A 333 -19.04 6.92 -10.02
C THR A 333 -19.45 7.73 -8.78
N LYS A 334 -20.72 8.14 -8.69
CA LYS A 334 -21.22 8.95 -7.56
C LYS A 334 -20.93 8.32 -6.19
N GLY A 335 -20.98 6.99 -6.09
CA GLY A 335 -20.74 6.25 -4.85
C GLY A 335 -19.25 6.09 -4.47
N LEU A 336 -18.32 6.50 -5.35
CA LEU A 336 -16.86 6.41 -5.13
C LEU A 336 -16.17 7.79 -5.27
N ALA A 337 -16.94 8.87 -5.32
CA ALA A 337 -16.41 10.20 -5.63
C ALA A 337 -15.45 10.74 -4.56
N SER A 338 -15.50 10.22 -3.32
CA SER A 338 -14.62 10.66 -2.23
C SER A 338 -13.33 9.86 -2.13
N VAL A 339 -13.11 8.83 -2.97
CA VAL A 339 -11.85 8.06 -2.99
C VAL A 339 -10.62 8.98 -3.02
N PRO A 340 -10.53 9.99 -3.92
CA PRO A 340 -9.38 10.88 -3.94
C PRO A 340 -9.22 11.66 -2.62
N GLU A 341 -10.30 12.18 -2.05
CA GLU A 341 -10.24 13.03 -0.85
C GLU A 341 -9.83 12.22 0.40
N ILE A 342 -10.31 10.98 0.50
CA ILE A 342 -9.94 10.07 1.58
C ILE A 342 -8.44 9.74 1.48
N ALA A 343 -7.99 9.34 0.29
CA ALA A 343 -6.58 9.08 0.03
C ALA A 343 -5.70 10.33 0.21
N TYR A 344 -6.20 11.53 -0.07
CA TYR A 344 -5.43 12.76 0.13
C TYR A 344 -5.25 13.14 1.61
N SER A 345 -6.11 12.61 2.48
CA SER A 345 -6.18 12.99 3.90
C SER A 345 -5.58 11.94 4.85
N HIS A 346 -5.10 10.80 4.36
CA HIS A 346 -4.73 9.67 5.22
C HIS A 346 -3.49 9.94 6.12
N HIS A 347 -2.68 10.94 5.80
CA HIS A 347 -1.56 11.42 6.63
C HIS A 347 -1.87 12.72 7.41
N GLU A 348 -3.11 13.21 7.35
CA GLU A 348 -3.56 14.31 8.19
C GLU A 348 -3.67 13.84 9.65
N LYS A 349 -3.43 14.76 10.60
CA LYS A 349 -3.51 14.49 12.03
C LYS A 349 -4.51 15.45 12.66
N LEU A 350 -5.22 15.00 13.69
CA LEU A 350 -6.31 15.78 14.27
C LEU A 350 -5.86 17.13 14.86
N ASP A 351 -4.58 17.23 15.25
CA ASP A 351 -3.93 18.43 15.79
C ASP A 351 -3.39 19.38 14.71
N GLY A 352 -3.56 19.07 13.42
CA GLY A 352 -3.04 19.85 12.30
C GLY A 352 -1.55 19.66 12.01
N SER A 353 -0.86 18.76 12.74
CA SER A 353 0.56 18.46 12.49
C SER A 353 0.79 17.49 11.33
N GLY A 354 -0.28 16.99 10.72
CA GLY A 354 -0.25 16.13 9.54
C GLY A 354 -0.01 16.90 8.25
N TYR A 355 0.00 16.17 7.15
CA TYR A 355 0.28 16.69 5.82
C TYR A 355 -0.68 16.04 4.80
N PRO A 356 -0.89 16.64 3.62
CA PRO A 356 -0.21 17.82 3.07
C PRO A 356 -0.89 19.17 3.37
N ARG A 357 -2.10 19.20 3.94
CA ARG A 357 -2.88 20.44 4.13
C ARG A 357 -2.92 20.93 5.57
N GLY A 358 -2.55 20.10 6.55
CA GLY A 358 -2.56 20.47 7.97
C GLY A 358 -3.99 20.65 8.49
N LEU A 359 -4.87 19.72 8.11
CA LEU A 359 -6.29 19.77 8.46
C LEU A 359 -6.52 19.49 9.94
N GLY A 360 -7.53 20.14 10.53
CA GLY A 360 -8.03 19.80 11.86
C GLY A 360 -9.09 18.70 11.82
N ARG A 361 -9.41 18.10 12.98
CA ARG A 361 -10.38 16.99 13.13
C ARG A 361 -11.65 17.12 12.28
N GLU A 362 -12.32 18.27 12.32
CA GLU A 362 -13.61 18.48 11.64
C GLU A 362 -13.51 18.52 10.10
N GLN A 363 -12.31 18.74 9.57
CA GLN A 363 -12.05 18.78 8.13
C GLN A 363 -11.63 17.42 7.57
N ILE A 364 -11.22 16.48 8.43
CA ILE A 364 -10.73 15.16 8.01
C ILE A 364 -11.91 14.18 7.93
N PRO A 365 -12.20 13.61 6.75
CA PRO A 365 -13.25 12.60 6.61
C PRO A 365 -13.06 11.44 7.59
N LEU A 366 -14.15 10.88 8.10
CA LEU A 366 -14.07 9.75 9.04
C LEU A 366 -13.35 8.55 8.43
N GLN A 367 -13.59 8.25 7.15
CA GLN A 367 -12.86 7.23 6.39
C GLN A 367 -11.35 7.46 6.42
N ALA A 368 -10.88 8.70 6.28
CA ALA A 368 -9.46 9.02 6.33
C ALA A 368 -8.90 8.85 7.74
N ARG A 369 -9.64 9.27 8.79
CA ARG A 369 -9.26 9.03 10.19
C ARG A 369 -9.13 7.55 10.53
N ILE A 370 -10.03 6.71 9.99
CA ILE A 370 -9.94 5.25 10.07
C ILE A 370 -8.66 4.75 9.39
N MET A 371 -8.41 5.20 8.15
CA MET A 371 -7.21 4.81 7.40
C MET A 371 -5.93 5.19 8.12
N THR A 372 -5.82 6.41 8.67
CA THR A 372 -4.65 6.88 9.41
C THR A 372 -4.30 5.94 10.58
N VAL A 373 -5.31 5.46 11.33
CA VAL A 373 -5.08 4.51 12.43
C VAL A 373 -4.51 3.20 11.91
N THR A 374 -5.09 2.67 10.83
CA THR A 374 -4.71 1.37 10.28
C THR A 374 -3.40 1.38 9.51
N ASP A 375 -3.08 2.48 8.84
CA ASP A 375 -1.82 2.72 8.14
C ASP A 375 -0.66 2.82 9.13
N ILE A 376 -0.82 3.62 10.20
CA ILE A 376 0.17 3.68 11.28
C ILE A 376 0.35 2.30 11.91
N TYR A 377 -0.74 1.55 12.16
CA TYR A 377 -0.63 0.20 12.69
C TYR A 377 0.22 -0.71 11.79
N ASP A 378 -0.12 -0.79 10.50
CA ASP A 378 0.58 -1.65 9.56
C ASP A 378 2.05 -1.24 9.44
N ALA A 379 2.37 0.04 9.30
CA ALA A 379 3.75 0.53 9.26
C ALA A 379 4.56 0.26 10.55
N LEU A 380 3.89 -0.04 11.67
CA LEU A 380 4.54 -0.43 12.93
C LEU A 380 4.77 -1.95 13.02
N THR A 381 3.85 -2.76 12.53
CA THR A 381 3.85 -4.23 12.67
C THR A 381 4.39 -4.96 11.45
N SER A 382 4.17 -4.43 10.27
CA SER A 382 4.74 -4.89 9.03
C SER A 382 6.16 -4.31 8.90
N GLY A 383 7.09 -5.12 8.39
CA GLY A 383 8.49 -4.75 8.20
C GLY A 383 8.68 -3.73 7.07
N ASP A 384 7.84 -2.68 7.01
CA ASP A 384 7.72 -1.71 5.92
C ASP A 384 8.91 -0.74 5.83
N ARG A 385 10.00 -1.01 6.54
CA ARG A 385 11.27 -0.28 6.38
C ARG A 385 12.43 -1.26 6.45
N PRO A 386 13.43 -1.18 5.56
CA PRO A 386 14.56 -2.12 5.54
C PRO A 386 15.41 -2.14 6.84
N TYR A 387 15.17 -1.18 7.74
CA TYR A 387 15.92 -0.93 8.98
C TYR A 387 15.17 -1.28 10.26
N LYS A 388 13.86 -1.54 10.15
CA LYS A 388 13.00 -1.69 11.30
C LYS A 388 12.49 -3.13 11.34
N GLN A 389 12.93 -3.89 12.34
CA GLN A 389 12.26 -5.16 12.64
C GLN A 389 10.81 -4.87 13.03
N SER A 390 9.88 -5.68 12.51
CA SER A 390 8.46 -5.65 12.87
C SER A 390 8.30 -5.57 14.38
N LEU A 391 7.55 -4.57 14.87
CA LEU A 391 7.30 -4.46 16.30
C LEU A 391 6.27 -5.53 16.72
N PRO A 392 6.37 -6.07 17.95
CA PRO A 392 5.30 -6.87 18.52
C PRO A 392 3.98 -6.09 18.53
N GLU A 393 2.87 -6.78 18.28
CA GLU A 393 1.53 -6.18 18.21
C GLU A 393 1.24 -5.28 19.42
N GLU A 394 1.54 -5.77 20.63
CA GLU A 394 1.29 -5.03 21.89
C GLU A 394 2.00 -3.67 21.89
N LEU A 395 3.25 -3.62 21.45
CA LEU A 395 4.02 -2.39 21.39
C LEU A 395 3.49 -1.43 20.32
N ALA A 396 3.05 -1.95 19.17
CA ALA A 396 2.44 -1.12 18.13
C ALA A 396 1.12 -0.48 18.61
N LEU A 397 0.30 -1.24 19.34
CA LEU A 397 -0.93 -0.73 19.94
C LEU A 397 -0.67 0.30 21.04
N ASP A 398 0.39 0.13 21.84
CA ASP A 398 0.79 1.11 22.85
C ASP A 398 1.25 2.43 22.21
N ILE A 399 2.00 2.37 21.11
CA ILE A 399 2.37 3.57 20.33
C ILE A 399 1.13 4.29 19.80
N LEU A 400 0.14 3.55 19.26
CA LEU A 400 -1.12 4.14 18.80
C LEU A 400 -1.89 4.83 19.94
N ARG A 401 -1.95 4.21 21.13
CA ARG A 401 -2.55 4.82 22.32
C ARG A 401 -1.84 6.11 22.71
N ASP A 402 -0.52 6.15 22.59
CA ASP A 402 0.25 7.34 22.92
C ASP A 402 0.09 8.47 21.88
N GLU A 403 -0.02 8.15 20.58
CA GLU A 403 -0.39 9.13 19.55
C GLU A 403 -1.82 9.66 19.78
N ALA A 404 -2.75 8.81 20.22
CA ALA A 404 -4.12 9.22 20.56
C ALA A 404 -4.15 10.14 21.79
N LYS A 405 -3.37 9.85 22.84
CA LYS A 405 -3.22 10.73 24.03
C LYS A 405 -2.64 12.09 23.67
N GLN A 406 -1.77 12.14 22.66
CA GLN A 406 -1.21 13.39 22.14
C GLN A 406 -2.19 14.16 21.25
N GLY A 407 -3.38 13.61 20.97
CA GLY A 407 -4.40 14.25 20.13
C GLY A 407 -4.09 14.19 18.63
N LYS A 408 -3.18 13.32 18.19
CA LYS A 408 -2.80 13.20 16.77
C LYS A 408 -3.73 12.29 15.98
N VAL A 409 -4.21 11.22 16.62
CA VAL A 409 -5.17 10.26 16.04
C VAL A 409 -6.41 10.17 16.93
N GLU A 410 -7.54 9.70 16.37
CA GLU A 410 -8.80 9.66 17.10
C GLU A 410 -8.81 8.55 18.15
N LYS A 411 -8.89 8.95 19.42
CA LYS A 411 -8.89 8.03 20.56
C LYS A 411 -9.97 6.97 20.45
N ASP A 412 -11.21 7.37 20.13
CA ASP A 412 -12.33 6.44 20.05
C ASP A 412 -12.12 5.39 18.95
N LEU A 413 -11.54 5.77 17.81
CA LEU A 413 -11.21 4.81 16.74
C LEU A 413 -10.10 3.84 17.17
N VAL A 414 -9.07 4.32 17.87
CA VAL A 414 -8.00 3.47 18.40
C VAL A 414 -8.56 2.48 19.43
N ASP A 415 -9.40 2.94 20.35
CA ASP A 415 -10.04 2.08 21.35
C ASP A 415 -10.92 1.01 20.68
N ILE A 416 -11.74 1.39 19.69
CA ILE A 416 -12.57 0.43 18.91
C ILE A 416 -11.69 -0.56 18.14
N PHE A 417 -10.61 -0.10 17.50
CA PHE A 417 -9.68 -0.94 16.75
C PHE A 417 -9.09 -2.04 17.63
N ILE A 418 -8.73 -1.69 18.87
CA ILE A 418 -8.19 -2.61 19.87
C ILE A 418 -9.27 -3.56 20.40
N GLU A 419 -10.40 -3.03 20.86
CA GLU A 419 -11.48 -3.83 21.47
C GLU A 419 -12.08 -4.85 20.51
N SER A 420 -12.25 -4.47 19.24
CA SER A 420 -12.81 -5.33 18.20
C SER A 420 -11.80 -6.34 17.63
N ASN A 421 -10.52 -6.23 17.99
CA ASN A 421 -9.42 -6.96 17.35
C ASN A 421 -9.43 -6.82 15.82
N ALA A 422 -9.79 -5.64 15.31
CA ALA A 422 -9.82 -5.38 13.86
C ALA A 422 -8.42 -5.55 13.21
N TYR A 423 -7.35 -5.41 13.99
CA TYR A 423 -5.97 -5.62 13.58
C TYR A 423 -5.54 -7.09 13.38
N ARG A 424 -6.33 -8.07 13.84
CA ARG A 424 -5.98 -9.49 13.69
C ARG A 424 -6.59 -10.05 12.43
N LEU A 425 -5.85 -10.08 11.32
CA LEU A 425 -6.28 -10.69 10.07
C LEU A 425 -6.64 -12.17 10.30
N LEU A 426 -7.78 -12.59 9.76
CA LEU A 426 -8.12 -14.02 9.79
C LEU A 426 -7.22 -14.71 8.76
N PRO A 427 -6.66 -15.90 9.05
CA PRO A 427 -5.98 -16.66 8.01
C PRO A 427 -6.98 -16.92 6.87
N GLU A 428 -6.54 -16.69 5.63
CA GLU A 428 -7.33 -16.96 4.42
C GLU A 428 -7.89 -18.38 4.52
N ARG A 429 -9.21 -18.50 4.32
CA ARG A 429 -9.94 -19.78 4.41
C ARG A 429 -9.93 -20.53 3.09
#